data_AF-A0A558ALZ8-F1
#
_entry.id   AF-A0A558ALZ8-F1
#
_cell.length_a   1.000
_cell.length_b   1.000
_cell.length_c   1.000
_cell.angle_alpha   90.00
_cell.angle_beta   90.00
_cell.angle_gamma   90.00
#
_symmetry.space_group_name_H-M   'P 1'
#
loop_
_entity.id
_entity.type
_entity.pdbx_description
1 polymer ?
#
loop_
_entity_poly.entity_id
_entity_poly.type
_entity_poly.pdbx_seq_one_letter_code
_entity_poly.pdbx_strand_id
1 'polypeptide(L)'
;MFDIGESVSLAFDEQRRLRVMVPQEYLPLAAWLYTDAQPNISVLDQLGAALQQCRGEERTLVGNGCLVDFVNDVVVLESRYGVWPRKVLPQSVFWPVLNGLRSFLVGTAGQPALARPADYPLAVARVFEQQADDGRKPFLVNYTYFPPEWSDEEVREAGTGAWQSPTVVRDEATGVWSGMWRGLELAGYFQPRTGEVLTYFPVVSP
;
A
#
# COMPACT_ATOMS: atom_id res chain seq x y z
N MET A 1 -0.81 -3.79 12.95
CA MET A 1 -1.19 -3.24 11.62
C MET A 1 -2.04 -4.27 10.91
N PHE A 2 -1.52 -5.50 10.84
CA PHE A 2 -2.26 -6.68 10.44
C PHE A 2 -2.53 -7.53 11.66
N ASP A 3 -3.71 -8.12 11.70
CA ASP A 3 -4.10 -9.10 12.71
C ASP A 3 -4.44 -10.42 12.02
N ILE A 4 -4.21 -11.55 12.69
CA ILE A 4 -4.56 -12.87 12.16
C ILE A 4 -5.98 -13.22 12.58
N GLY A 5 -6.82 -13.58 11.60
CA GLY A 5 -8.20 -13.99 11.83
C GLY A 5 -8.68 -15.02 10.81
N GLU A 6 -9.90 -15.52 10.98
CA GLU A 6 -10.49 -16.54 10.08
C GLU A 6 -10.95 -15.97 8.73
N SER A 7 -11.13 -14.65 8.66
CA SER A 7 -11.66 -13.96 7.48
C SER A 7 -10.98 -12.62 7.26
N VAL A 8 -11.10 -12.07 6.05
CA VAL A 8 -10.66 -10.71 5.76
C VAL A 8 -11.62 -9.71 6.40
N SER A 9 -11.11 -8.82 7.25
CA SER A 9 -11.87 -7.69 7.78
C SER A 9 -11.04 -6.40 7.81
N LEU A 10 -11.74 -5.26 7.75
CA LEU A 10 -11.14 -3.94 7.61
C LEU A 10 -11.68 -3.00 8.70
N ALA A 11 -10.81 -2.20 9.27
CA ALA A 11 -11.17 -1.17 10.25
C ALA A 11 -10.22 0.02 10.16
N PHE A 12 -10.56 1.12 10.84
CA PHE A 12 -9.62 2.21 11.12
C PHE A 12 -9.25 2.18 12.60
N ASP A 13 -7.98 2.44 12.91
CA ASP A 13 -7.56 2.65 14.30
C ASP A 13 -7.81 4.09 14.77
N GLU A 14 -7.43 4.40 16.02
CA GLU A 14 -7.56 5.73 16.61
C GLU A 14 -6.76 6.82 15.85
N GLN A 15 -5.73 6.41 15.11
CA GLN A 15 -4.91 7.28 14.26
C GLN A 15 -5.42 7.32 12.80
N ARG A 16 -6.61 6.73 12.54
CA ARG A 16 -7.28 6.66 11.23
C ARG A 16 -6.50 5.84 10.20
N ARG A 17 -5.65 4.94 10.66
CA ARG A 17 -4.87 4.05 9.80
C ARG A 17 -5.67 2.81 9.50
N LEU A 18 -5.57 2.31 8.28
CA LEU A 18 -6.21 1.07 7.89
C LEU A 18 -5.67 -0.09 8.76
N ARG A 19 -6.58 -0.91 9.27
CA ARG A 19 -6.29 -2.18 9.93
C ARG A 19 -6.87 -3.28 9.08
N VAL A 20 -6.04 -4.28 8.79
CA VAL A 20 -6.44 -5.40 7.93
C VAL A 20 -6.24 -6.67 8.73
N MET A 21 -7.34 -7.36 9.03
CA MET A 21 -7.28 -8.69 9.60
C MET A 21 -7.42 -9.70 8.48
N VAL A 22 -6.56 -10.72 8.45
CA VAL A 22 -6.57 -11.76 7.42
C VAL A 22 -6.12 -13.11 7.98
N PRO A 23 -6.47 -14.24 7.33
CA PRO A 23 -5.76 -15.50 7.55
C PRO A 23 -4.25 -15.33 7.36
N GLN A 24 -3.45 -16.07 8.13
CA GLN A 24 -1.99 -15.90 8.18
C GLN A 24 -1.34 -16.04 6.81
N GLU A 25 -1.83 -16.94 5.97
CA GLU A 25 -1.35 -17.16 4.62
C GLU A 25 -1.59 -15.96 3.68
N TYR A 26 -2.45 -15.02 4.06
CA TYR A 26 -2.79 -13.82 3.32
C TYR A 26 -2.13 -12.55 3.86
N LEU A 27 -1.17 -12.65 4.80
CA LEU A 27 -0.39 -11.50 5.25
C LEU A 27 0.26 -10.68 4.10
N PRO A 28 0.81 -11.29 3.03
CA PRO A 28 1.27 -10.52 1.86
C PRO A 28 0.17 -9.72 1.16
N LEU A 29 -1.07 -10.21 1.15
CA LEU A 29 -2.21 -9.47 0.62
C LEU A 29 -2.57 -8.29 1.53
N ALA A 30 -2.52 -8.47 2.85
CA ALA A 30 -2.72 -7.37 3.81
C ALA A 30 -1.64 -6.28 3.66
N ALA A 31 -0.38 -6.69 3.50
CA ALA A 31 0.73 -5.79 3.16
C ALA A 31 0.39 -4.96 1.92
N TRP A 32 0.09 -5.63 0.80
CA TRP A 32 -0.25 -4.96 -0.47
C TRP A 32 -1.46 -4.02 -0.37
N LEU A 33 -2.54 -4.43 0.31
CA LEU A 33 -3.72 -3.58 0.51
C LEU A 33 -3.36 -2.28 1.24
N TYR A 34 -2.44 -2.36 2.19
CA TYR A 34 -2.03 -1.23 2.99
C TYR A 34 -1.06 -0.30 2.26
N THR A 35 -0.05 -0.85 1.59
CA THR A 35 1.06 -0.07 1.01
C THR A 35 0.80 0.40 -0.42
N ASP A 36 0.12 -0.42 -1.22
CA ASP A 36 -0.03 -0.21 -2.66
C ASP A 36 -1.47 0.16 -3.03
N ALA A 37 -2.47 -0.53 -2.45
CA ALA A 37 -3.88 -0.18 -2.68
C ALA A 37 -4.29 1.11 -1.99
N GLN A 38 -3.84 1.27 -0.75
CA GLN A 38 -4.05 2.41 0.12
C GLN A 38 -5.53 2.71 0.44
N PRO A 39 -5.83 3.25 1.63
CA PRO A 39 -7.20 3.52 2.03
C PRO A 39 -7.77 4.81 1.43
N ASN A 40 -7.72 5.02 0.12
CA ASN A 40 -8.33 6.19 -0.53
C ASN A 40 -9.12 5.79 -1.77
N ILE A 41 -10.38 6.23 -1.87
CA ILE A 41 -11.29 5.80 -2.95
C ILE A 41 -10.74 6.19 -4.33
N SER A 42 -10.23 7.41 -4.49
CA SER A 42 -9.76 7.88 -5.80
C SER A 42 -8.47 7.19 -6.24
N VAL A 43 -7.58 6.88 -5.29
CA VAL A 43 -6.37 6.08 -5.53
C VAL A 43 -6.73 4.64 -5.85
N LEU A 44 -7.69 4.07 -5.14
CA LEU A 44 -8.14 2.70 -5.34
C LEU A 44 -8.82 2.51 -6.69
N ASP A 45 -9.63 3.48 -7.13
CA ASP A 45 -10.27 3.46 -8.44
C ASP A 45 -9.23 3.55 -9.58
N GLN A 46 -8.19 4.40 -9.41
CA GLN A 46 -7.06 4.47 -10.35
C GLN A 46 -6.26 3.17 -10.38
N LEU A 47 -5.96 2.58 -9.22
CA LEU A 47 -5.29 1.28 -9.14
C LEU A 47 -6.13 0.19 -9.80
N GLY A 48 -7.44 0.18 -9.56
CA GLY A 48 -8.36 -0.79 -10.18
C GLY A 48 -8.27 -0.75 -11.71
N ALA A 49 -8.27 0.46 -12.30
CA ALA A 49 -8.08 0.64 -13.73
C ALA A 49 -6.71 0.13 -14.21
N ALA A 50 -5.62 0.46 -13.49
CA ALA A 50 -4.27 0.00 -13.82
C ALA A 50 -4.15 -1.54 -13.75
N LEU A 51 -4.75 -2.18 -12.75
CA LEU A 51 -4.77 -3.64 -12.63
C LEU A 51 -5.54 -4.31 -13.78
N GLN A 52 -6.68 -3.73 -14.19
CA GLN A 52 -7.42 -4.24 -15.36
C GLN A 52 -6.61 -4.09 -16.65
N GLN A 53 -5.90 -2.97 -16.82
CA GLN A 53 -5.00 -2.75 -17.95
C GLN A 53 -3.86 -3.79 -17.96
N CYS A 54 -3.17 -3.97 -16.83
CA CYS A 54 -2.13 -4.98 -16.66
C CYS A 54 -2.62 -6.39 -17.01
N ARG A 55 -3.83 -6.75 -16.56
CA ARG A 55 -4.45 -8.03 -16.90
C ARG A 55 -4.73 -8.18 -18.39
N GLY A 56 -5.29 -7.15 -19.02
CA GLY A 56 -5.65 -7.18 -20.45
C GLY A 56 -4.46 -7.20 -21.39
N GLU A 57 -3.35 -6.59 -20.98
CA GLU A 57 -2.13 -6.44 -21.80
C GLU A 57 -0.98 -7.38 -21.39
N GLU A 58 -1.20 -8.19 -20.36
CA GLU A 58 -0.21 -9.06 -19.72
C GLU A 58 1.06 -8.28 -19.31
N ARG A 59 0.85 -7.17 -18.60
CA ARG A 59 1.92 -6.34 -18.03
C ARG A 59 2.00 -6.52 -16.52
N THR A 60 3.19 -6.35 -15.96
CA THR A 60 3.40 -6.25 -14.51
C THR A 60 3.00 -4.85 -14.04
N LEU A 61 2.28 -4.79 -12.92
CA LEU A 61 2.11 -3.55 -12.16
C LEU A 61 3.21 -3.49 -11.09
N VAL A 62 3.93 -2.38 -11.03
CA VAL A 62 4.96 -2.08 -10.03
C VAL A 62 4.40 -1.05 -9.05
N GLY A 63 4.03 -1.49 -7.86
CA GLY A 63 3.54 -0.63 -6.80
C GLY A 63 4.64 -0.18 -5.82
N ASN A 64 4.26 0.62 -4.83
CA ASN A 64 5.15 1.09 -3.76
C ASN A 64 5.98 -0.05 -3.14
N GLY A 65 5.35 -1.19 -2.87
CA GLY A 65 5.95 -2.33 -2.19
C GLY A 65 5.99 -3.63 -2.97
N CYS A 66 5.13 -3.75 -3.98
CA CYS A 66 4.74 -5.02 -4.54
C CYS A 66 4.76 -4.99 -6.07
N LEU A 67 5.21 -6.09 -6.67
CA LEU A 67 4.92 -6.41 -8.06
C LEU A 67 3.63 -7.21 -8.12
N VAL A 68 2.77 -6.91 -9.09
CA VAL A 68 1.53 -7.64 -9.34
C VAL A 68 1.51 -8.13 -10.78
N ASP A 69 1.45 -9.44 -10.96
CA ASP A 69 1.30 -10.10 -12.25
C ASP A 69 -0.01 -10.87 -12.30
N PHE A 70 -0.61 -10.92 -13.49
CA PHE A 70 -1.76 -11.77 -13.78
C PHE A 70 -1.31 -12.93 -14.67
N VAL A 71 -1.48 -14.15 -14.18
CA VAL A 71 -1.11 -15.36 -14.93
C VAL A 71 -2.31 -16.30 -14.91
N ASN A 72 -2.92 -16.54 -16.07
CA ASN A 72 -4.16 -17.31 -16.19
C ASN A 72 -5.27 -16.78 -15.24
N ASP A 73 -5.72 -17.61 -14.30
CA ASP A 73 -6.75 -17.34 -13.30
C ASP A 73 -6.18 -16.94 -11.92
N VAL A 74 -4.87 -16.73 -11.81
CA VAL A 74 -4.21 -16.32 -10.57
C VAL A 74 -3.59 -14.92 -10.67
N VAL A 75 -3.39 -14.32 -9.50
CA VAL A 75 -2.63 -13.10 -9.26
C VAL A 75 -1.38 -13.47 -8.48
N VAL A 76 -0.23 -13.01 -8.94
CA VAL A 76 1.05 -13.19 -8.27
C VAL A 76 1.45 -11.88 -7.63
N LEU A 77 1.63 -11.90 -6.31
CA LEU A 77 2.18 -10.80 -5.53
C LEU A 77 3.64 -11.12 -5.19
N GLU A 78 4.54 -10.18 -5.43
CA GLU A 78 5.95 -10.33 -5.09
C GLU A 78 6.50 -9.07 -4.42
N SER A 79 7.14 -9.25 -3.27
CA SER A 79 7.78 -8.17 -2.52
C SER A 79 8.93 -7.58 -3.34
N ARG A 80 8.88 -6.27 -3.63
CA ARG A 80 10.00 -5.56 -4.26
C ARG A 80 11.27 -5.54 -3.40
N TYR A 81 11.10 -5.70 -2.09
CA TYR A 81 12.17 -5.64 -1.10
C TYR A 81 12.58 -7.01 -0.55
N GLY A 82 12.06 -8.11 -1.11
CA GLY A 82 12.38 -9.48 -0.66
C GLY A 82 12.04 -9.79 0.81
N VAL A 83 11.10 -9.09 1.43
CA VAL A 83 10.77 -9.22 2.87
C VAL A 83 9.70 -10.27 3.16
N TRP A 84 8.95 -10.72 2.14
CA TRP A 84 8.02 -11.85 2.23
C TRP A 84 8.05 -12.67 0.93
N PRO A 85 7.74 -13.98 0.99
CA PRO A 85 7.81 -14.87 -0.16
C PRO A 85 6.70 -14.58 -1.16
N ARG A 86 6.97 -14.83 -2.45
CA ARG A 86 5.99 -14.74 -3.53
C ARG A 86 4.66 -15.41 -3.13
N LYS A 87 3.57 -14.67 -3.25
CA LYS A 87 2.21 -15.15 -2.94
C LYS A 87 1.40 -15.29 -4.21
N VAL A 88 0.81 -16.47 -4.39
CA VAL A 88 -0.14 -16.74 -5.48
C VAL A 88 -1.54 -16.76 -4.89
N LEU A 89 -2.45 -16.01 -5.52
CA LEU A 89 -3.84 -15.86 -5.10
C LEU A 89 -4.76 -16.18 -6.28
N PRO A 90 -5.85 -16.95 -6.09
CA PRO A 90 -6.90 -17.02 -7.09
C PRO A 90 -7.47 -15.62 -7.36
N GLN A 91 -7.75 -15.29 -8.62
CA GLN A 91 -8.45 -14.03 -8.95
C GLN A 91 -9.84 -13.97 -8.31
N SER A 92 -10.47 -15.12 -8.07
CA SER A 92 -11.74 -15.25 -7.32
C SER A 92 -11.63 -14.85 -5.85
N VAL A 93 -10.43 -14.71 -5.30
CA VAL A 93 -10.18 -14.16 -3.94
C VAL A 93 -9.70 -12.72 -4.03
N PHE A 94 -8.76 -12.43 -4.94
CA PHE A 94 -8.15 -11.11 -5.08
C PHE A 94 -9.17 -10.00 -5.37
N TRP A 95 -10.02 -10.19 -6.38
CA TRP A 95 -10.98 -9.17 -6.78
C TRP A 95 -12.06 -8.88 -5.73
N PRO A 96 -12.68 -9.89 -5.08
CA PRO A 96 -13.61 -9.63 -3.98
C PRO A 96 -12.99 -8.88 -2.81
N VAL A 97 -11.73 -9.16 -2.46
CA VAL A 97 -11.05 -8.43 -1.38
C VAL A 97 -10.84 -6.96 -1.75
N LEU A 98 -10.39 -6.68 -2.98
CA LEU A 98 -10.21 -5.31 -3.46
C LEU A 98 -11.54 -4.53 -3.50
N ASN A 99 -12.61 -5.17 -3.99
CA ASN A 99 -13.96 -4.61 -3.99
C ASN A 99 -14.51 -4.40 -2.57
N GLY A 100 -14.16 -5.29 -1.64
CA GLY A 100 -14.47 -5.19 -0.22
C GLY A 100 -13.81 -3.96 0.41
N LEU A 101 -12.53 -3.72 0.13
CA LEU A 101 -11.84 -2.49 0.54
C LEU A 101 -12.54 -1.26 0.00
N ARG A 102 -12.86 -1.24 -1.30
CA ARG A 102 -13.58 -0.11 -1.91
C ARG A 102 -14.91 0.15 -1.22
N SER A 103 -15.70 -0.89 -0.99
CA SER A 103 -17.02 -0.79 -0.35
C SER A 103 -16.92 -0.31 1.09
N PHE A 104 -15.91 -0.79 1.83
CA PHE A 104 -15.59 -0.31 3.16
C PHE A 104 -15.28 1.20 3.15
N LEU A 105 -14.38 1.65 2.27
CA LEU A 105 -14.02 3.07 2.15
C LEU A 105 -15.21 3.96 1.79
N VAL A 106 -16.08 3.51 0.86
CA VAL A 106 -17.32 4.22 0.53
C VAL A 106 -18.24 4.32 1.75
N GLY A 107 -18.37 3.24 2.53
CA GLY A 107 -19.17 3.24 3.76
C GLY A 107 -18.62 4.15 4.86
N THR A 108 -17.32 4.45 4.84
CA THR A 108 -16.66 5.31 5.84
C THR A 108 -16.42 6.75 5.39
N ALA A 109 -16.58 7.06 4.10
CA ALA A 109 -16.23 8.37 3.51
C ALA A 109 -16.95 9.58 4.15
N GLY A 110 -18.12 9.35 4.75
CA GLY A 110 -18.89 10.40 5.44
C GLY A 110 -18.58 10.57 6.92
N GLN A 111 -17.64 9.80 7.49
CA GLN A 111 -17.37 9.82 8.94
C GLN A 111 -16.49 11.03 9.32
N PRO A 112 -16.99 11.98 10.13
CA PRO A 112 -16.21 13.18 10.49
C PRO A 112 -14.92 12.87 11.23
N ALA A 113 -14.88 11.74 11.97
CA ALA A 113 -13.69 11.28 12.68
C ALA A 113 -12.51 10.92 11.75
N LEU A 114 -12.77 10.65 10.47
CA LEU A 114 -11.74 10.36 9.47
C LEU A 114 -11.28 11.62 8.72
N ALA A 115 -12.06 12.71 8.76
CA ALA A 115 -11.76 13.94 8.03
C ALA A 115 -10.40 14.53 8.43
N ARG A 116 -9.56 14.80 7.43
CA ARG A 116 -8.22 15.38 7.63
C ARG A 116 -8.29 16.90 7.91
N PRO A 117 -7.31 17.45 8.65
CA PRO A 117 -7.12 18.89 8.75
C PRO A 117 -6.98 19.55 7.37
N ALA A 118 -7.35 20.82 7.26
CA ALA A 118 -7.31 21.56 5.99
C ALA A 118 -5.88 21.76 5.44
N ASP A 119 -4.87 21.71 6.31
CA ASP A 119 -3.45 21.87 6.02
C ASP A 119 -2.70 20.52 5.89
N TYR A 120 -3.44 19.42 5.75
CA TYR A 120 -2.83 18.10 5.61
C TYR A 120 -1.98 18.00 4.33
N PRO A 121 -0.71 17.53 4.41
CA PRO A 121 0.14 17.39 3.24
C PRO A 121 -0.49 16.51 2.14
N LEU A 122 -0.50 17.00 0.90
CA LEU A 122 -1.11 16.31 -0.23
C LEU A 122 -0.14 15.26 -0.82
N ALA A 123 -0.23 14.05 -0.30
CA ALA A 123 0.37 12.88 -0.93
C ALA A 123 -0.23 12.65 -2.33
N VAL A 124 0.60 12.34 -3.32
CA VAL A 124 0.16 12.17 -4.71
C VAL A 124 0.40 10.73 -5.17
N ALA A 125 -0.68 9.99 -5.41
CA ALA A 125 -0.58 8.72 -6.14
C ALA A 125 -0.53 9.00 -7.65
N ARG A 126 0.34 8.31 -8.38
CA ARG A 126 0.43 8.42 -9.84
C ARG A 126 0.63 7.06 -10.48
N VAL A 127 -0.09 6.85 -11.58
CA VAL A 127 0.12 5.74 -12.51
C VAL A 127 0.81 6.24 -13.77
N PHE A 128 1.89 5.59 -14.20
CA PHE A 128 2.58 5.91 -15.46
C PHE A 128 3.23 4.68 -16.08
N GLU A 129 3.47 4.72 -17.39
CA GLU A 129 4.21 3.68 -18.10
C GLU A 129 5.72 3.87 -17.93
N GLN A 130 6.43 2.78 -17.63
CA GLN A 130 7.88 2.74 -17.64
C GLN A 130 8.36 1.70 -18.66
N GLN A 131 9.23 2.13 -19.57
CA GLN A 131 9.86 1.23 -20.54
C GLN A 131 10.85 0.30 -19.84
N ALA A 132 10.89 -0.96 -20.27
CA ALA A 132 11.91 -1.90 -19.81
C ALA A 132 13.21 -1.68 -20.59
N ASP A 133 14.35 -1.58 -19.90
CA ASP A 133 15.65 -1.30 -20.52
C ASP A 133 16.13 -2.41 -21.46
N ASP A 134 15.54 -3.61 -21.38
CA ASP A 134 15.95 -4.82 -22.10
C ASP A 134 14.96 -5.27 -23.19
N GLY A 135 14.06 -4.38 -23.62
CA GLY A 135 13.10 -4.68 -24.69
C GLY A 135 11.95 -5.59 -24.26
N ARG A 136 11.82 -5.90 -22.96
CA ARG A 136 10.58 -6.47 -22.40
C ARG A 136 9.41 -5.50 -22.55
N LYS A 137 8.18 -6.02 -22.38
CA LYS A 137 6.97 -5.20 -22.35
C LYS A 137 7.10 -4.10 -21.29
N PRO A 138 6.63 -2.87 -21.55
CA PRO A 138 6.62 -1.80 -20.56
C PRO A 138 5.79 -2.22 -19.33
N PHE A 139 6.19 -1.73 -18.18
CA PHE A 139 5.49 -1.93 -16.91
C PHE A 139 4.59 -0.73 -16.61
N LEU A 140 3.51 -0.95 -15.85
CA LEU A 140 2.79 0.15 -15.23
C LEU A 140 3.33 0.36 -13.82
N VAL A 141 3.69 1.59 -13.50
CA VAL A 141 4.15 1.98 -12.16
C VAL A 141 3.01 2.71 -11.46
N ASN A 142 2.70 2.33 -10.23
CA ASN A 142 1.73 3.01 -9.37
C ASN A 142 2.36 3.34 -8.00
N TYR A 143 2.91 4.55 -7.88
CA TYR A 143 3.60 4.99 -6.67
C TYR A 143 2.90 6.16 -6.00
N THR A 144 3.16 6.31 -4.70
CA THR A 144 2.75 7.45 -3.91
C THR A 144 3.96 8.31 -3.58
N TYR A 145 3.84 9.60 -3.86
CA TYR A 145 4.90 10.57 -3.70
C TYR A 145 4.57 11.57 -2.60
N PHE A 146 5.61 12.03 -1.91
CA PHE A 146 5.55 13.22 -1.06
C PHE A 146 5.12 14.45 -1.88
N PRO A 147 4.61 15.50 -1.21
CA PRO A 147 4.32 16.76 -1.89
C PRO A 147 5.54 17.26 -2.66
N PRO A 148 5.38 17.70 -3.93
CA PRO A 148 6.51 18.07 -4.78
C PRO A 148 7.29 19.29 -4.28
N GLU A 149 6.70 20.08 -3.38
CA GLU A 149 7.33 21.22 -2.73
C GLU A 149 8.25 20.85 -1.55
N TRP A 150 8.20 19.60 -1.07
CA TRP A 150 9.09 19.13 0.00
C TRP A 150 10.49 18.89 -0.55
N SER A 151 11.48 19.35 0.20
CA SER A 151 12.89 19.03 -0.03
C SER A 151 13.22 17.59 0.39
N ASP A 152 14.32 17.06 -0.15
CA ASP A 152 14.85 15.74 0.26
C ASP A 152 15.14 15.67 1.77
N GLU A 153 15.57 16.79 2.35
CA GLU A 153 15.79 16.93 3.80
C GLU A 153 14.49 16.75 4.58
N GLU A 154 13.41 17.43 4.18
CA GLU A 154 12.09 17.32 4.82
C GLU A 154 11.51 15.91 4.69
N VAL A 155 11.68 15.28 3.52
CA VAL A 155 11.28 13.88 3.30
C VAL A 155 12.03 12.94 4.25
N ARG A 156 13.36 13.14 4.39
CA ARG A 156 14.20 12.33 5.29
C ARG A 156 13.85 12.54 6.76
N GLU A 157 13.59 13.78 7.17
CA GLU A 157 13.12 14.11 8.51
C GLU A 157 11.77 13.46 8.80
N ALA A 158 10.85 13.52 7.85
CA ALA A 158 9.54 12.90 7.98
C ALA A 158 9.63 11.39 8.11
N GLY A 159 10.43 10.73 7.26
CA GLY A 159 10.68 9.29 7.34
C GLY A 159 11.29 8.88 8.69
N THR A 160 12.32 9.60 9.13
CA THR A 160 12.98 9.36 10.43
C THR A 160 12.02 9.55 11.59
N GLY A 161 11.29 10.66 11.58
CA GLY A 161 10.34 11.03 12.62
C GLY A 161 9.16 10.07 12.72
N ALA A 162 8.61 9.63 11.58
CA ALA A 162 7.55 8.62 11.56
C ALA A 162 8.05 7.26 12.08
N TRP A 163 9.23 6.83 11.66
CA TRP A 163 9.83 5.57 12.11
C TRP A 163 10.11 5.54 13.63
N GLN A 164 10.44 6.70 14.20
CA GLN A 164 10.69 6.90 15.63
C GLN A 164 9.42 7.30 16.41
N SER A 165 8.28 7.46 15.74
CA SER A 165 7.05 7.91 16.39
C SER A 165 6.59 6.90 17.47
N PRO A 166 6.01 7.37 18.60
CA PRO A 166 5.55 6.48 19.67
C PRO A 166 4.41 5.55 19.21
N THR A 167 3.74 5.91 18.12
CA THR A 167 2.64 5.14 17.51
C THR A 167 3.10 4.26 16.34
N VAL A 168 4.41 4.15 16.10
CA VAL A 168 4.94 3.31 15.02
C VAL A 168 4.48 1.87 15.21
N VAL A 169 3.96 1.28 14.14
CA VAL A 169 3.60 -0.13 14.08
C VAL A 169 4.46 -0.80 13.02
N ARG A 170 4.95 -2.00 13.36
CA ARG A 170 5.82 -2.81 12.52
C ARG A 170 5.22 -4.21 12.43
N ASP A 171 5.16 -4.74 11.23
CA ASP A 171 4.78 -6.12 10.98
C ASP A 171 6.03 -6.92 10.58
N GLU A 172 6.55 -7.70 11.51
CA GLU A 172 7.79 -8.46 11.30
C GLU A 172 7.64 -9.58 10.26
N ALA A 173 6.40 -10.03 9.99
CA ALA A 173 6.13 -11.10 9.02
C ALA A 173 6.22 -10.60 7.57
N THR A 174 5.89 -9.33 7.32
CA THR A 174 5.88 -8.72 5.99
C THR A 174 6.89 -7.57 5.85
N GLY A 175 7.57 -7.18 6.92
CA GLY A 175 8.46 -6.03 6.93
C GLY A 175 7.75 -4.70 6.67
N VAL A 176 6.41 -4.65 6.69
CA VAL A 176 5.66 -3.39 6.53
C VAL A 176 5.68 -2.61 7.83
N TRP A 177 5.76 -1.30 7.74
CA TRP A 177 5.58 -0.42 8.88
C TRP A 177 4.73 0.81 8.56
N SER A 178 4.19 1.43 9.61
CA SER A 178 3.53 2.73 9.53
C SER A 178 3.80 3.54 10.78
N GLY A 179 4.04 4.83 10.60
CA GLY A 179 4.28 5.79 11.65
C GLY A 179 3.67 7.16 11.33
N MET A 180 3.66 8.04 12.33
CA MET A 180 3.08 9.37 12.21
C MET A 180 4.16 10.44 12.29
N TRP A 181 4.12 11.41 11.39
CA TRP A 181 4.96 12.60 11.45
C TRP A 181 4.10 13.85 11.24
N ARG A 182 4.00 14.71 12.26
CA ARG A 182 3.17 15.93 12.21
C ARG A 182 1.75 15.68 11.68
N GLY A 183 1.15 14.57 12.08
CA GLY A 183 -0.18 14.15 11.65
C GLY A 183 -0.23 13.40 10.31
N LEU A 184 0.81 13.47 9.47
CA LEU A 184 0.94 12.70 8.24
C LEU A 184 1.29 11.24 8.57
N GLU A 185 0.51 10.32 8.02
CA GLU A 185 0.86 8.90 8.05
C GLU A 185 1.90 8.60 6.95
N LEU A 186 3.01 7.98 7.35
CA LEU A 186 3.97 7.36 6.45
C LEU A 186 3.92 5.86 6.61
N ALA A 187 4.03 5.14 5.50
CA ALA A 187 4.21 3.70 5.48
C ALA A 187 5.46 3.36 4.68
N GLY A 188 5.94 2.13 4.85
CA GLY A 188 7.11 1.68 4.13
C GLY A 188 7.47 0.25 4.44
N TYR A 189 8.69 -0.11 4.05
CA TYR A 189 9.27 -1.41 4.32
C TYR A 189 10.55 -1.27 5.13
N PHE A 190 10.80 -2.24 6.00
CA PHE A 190 12.04 -2.41 6.74
C PHE A 190 12.49 -3.87 6.68
N GLN A 191 13.75 -4.14 6.96
CA GLN A 191 14.30 -5.48 7.08
C GLN A 191 14.14 -5.99 8.52
N PRO A 192 13.27 -7.00 8.79
CA PRO A 192 13.00 -7.50 10.14
C PRO A 192 14.25 -7.90 10.94
N ARG A 193 15.24 -8.46 10.24
CA ARG A 193 16.47 -8.96 10.88
C ARG A 193 17.39 -7.85 11.39
N THR A 194 17.43 -6.71 10.71
CA THR A 194 18.37 -5.62 11.01
C THR A 194 17.68 -4.39 11.58
N GLY A 195 16.35 -4.29 11.43
CA GLY A 195 15.58 -3.09 11.74
C GLY A 195 15.82 -1.93 10.76
N GLU A 196 16.53 -2.17 9.66
CA GLU A 196 16.87 -1.15 8.67
C GLU A 196 15.65 -0.78 7.83
N VAL A 197 15.35 0.52 7.73
CA VAL A 197 14.29 1.03 6.85
C VAL A 197 14.77 0.97 5.41
N LEU A 198 14.02 0.27 4.56
CA LEU A 198 14.33 0.07 3.14
C LEU A 198 13.69 1.15 2.26
N THR A 199 12.47 1.56 2.59
CA THR A 199 11.75 2.61 1.88
C THR A 199 10.66 3.20 2.76
N TYR A 200 10.14 4.36 2.35
CA TYR A 200 8.94 4.96 2.91
C TYR A 200 8.31 5.93 1.92
N PHE A 201 7.00 6.11 2.06
CA PHE A 201 6.15 6.95 1.25
C PHE A 201 4.97 7.43 2.11
N PRO A 202 4.33 8.56 1.75
CA PRO A 202 3.13 8.97 2.45
C PRO A 202 1.96 8.06 2.10
N VAL A 203 1.06 7.84 3.06
CA VAL A 203 -0.18 7.10 2.82
C VAL A 203 -1.26 8.08 2.39
N VAL A 204 -1.85 7.86 1.21
CA VAL A 204 -3.08 8.55 0.83
C VAL A 204 -4.22 7.94 1.64
N SER A 205 -4.65 8.67 2.66
CA SER A 205 -5.73 8.28 3.56
C SER A 205 -7.10 8.74 3.07
N PRO A 206 -8.22 8.23 3.65
CA PRO A 206 -9.57 8.67 3.32
C PRO A 206 -9.84 10.12 3.72
#